data_AF-A0A9P9EAN2-F1
#
_entry.id   AF-A0A9P9EAN2-F1
#
_cell.length_a   1.000
_cell.length_b   1.000
_cell.length_c   1.000
_cell.angle_alpha   90.00
_cell.angle_beta   90.00
_cell.angle_gamma   90.00
#
_symmetry.space_group_name_H-M   'P 1'
#
loop_
_entity.id
_entity.type
_entity.pdbx_description
1 polymer ?
#
loop_
_entity_poly.entity_id
_entity_poly.type
_entity_poly.pdbx_seq_one_letter_code
_entity_poly.pdbx_strand_id
1 'polypeptide(L)'
;MAPKPDDSPVETSVARRPRLRCNWKDCSYSAPDVESYLQHRRDHRVCPSPDCTWDAASSSKEIVRHVWRSHRTWAEIKGYPPMSGTCDQCGEFFERSDYIPRHKREVHEGIPRERKEGG
;
A
#
# COMPACT_ATOMS: atom_id res chain seq x y z
N MET A 1 48.50 31.17 35.34
CA MET A 1 48.07 30.14 34.36
C MET A 1 46.88 29.41 34.95
N ALA A 2 45.68 29.59 34.38
CA ALA A 2 44.49 28.83 34.75
C ALA A 2 44.28 27.68 33.73
N PRO A 3 43.84 26.49 34.17
CA PRO A 3 43.72 25.30 33.33
C PRO A 3 42.62 25.44 32.27
N LYS A 4 42.84 24.85 31.10
CA LYS A 4 41.91 24.78 29.97
C LYS A 4 40.72 23.88 30.34
N PRO A 5 39.49 24.16 29.85
CA PRO A 5 38.43 23.16 29.87
C PRO A 5 38.74 22.08 28.82
N ASP A 6 39.04 20.88 29.30
CA ASP A 6 38.93 19.62 28.56
C ASP A 6 37.47 19.17 28.68
N ASP A 7 36.68 19.39 27.64
CA ASP A 7 35.33 18.81 27.54
C ASP A 7 35.34 17.84 26.36
N SER A 8 35.90 16.67 26.65
CA SER A 8 35.74 15.46 25.83
C SER A 8 34.24 15.11 25.68
N PRO A 9 33.83 14.52 24.55
CA PRO A 9 32.44 14.46 24.14
C PRO A 9 31.59 13.58 25.06
N VAL A 10 30.48 14.14 25.55
CA VAL A 10 29.44 13.38 26.25
C VAL A 10 28.71 12.46 25.26
N GLU A 11 29.19 11.22 25.15
CA GLU A 11 28.47 10.08 24.60
C GLU A 11 27.23 9.84 25.48
N THR A 12 26.16 10.61 25.22
CA THR A 12 24.86 10.39 25.85
C THR A 12 24.19 9.23 25.12
N SER A 13 24.25 8.06 25.76
CA SER A 13 23.48 6.87 25.43
C SER A 13 21.96 7.17 25.48
N VAL A 14 21.42 7.75 24.39
CA VAL A 14 19.97 7.94 24.24
C VAL A 14 19.35 6.57 24.01
N ALA A 15 18.56 6.11 24.98
CA ALA A 15 17.71 4.93 24.83
C ALA A 15 16.94 5.03 23.50
N ARG A 16 17.20 4.09 22.58
CA ARG A 16 16.61 4.11 21.23
C ARG A 16 15.08 4.06 21.36
N ARG A 17 14.43 5.19 21.07
CA ARG A 17 12.97 5.28 21.01
C ARG A 17 12.43 4.26 19.98
N PRO A 18 11.42 3.45 20.32
CA PRO A 18 10.91 2.43 19.41
C PRO A 18 10.28 3.11 18.18
N ARG A 19 10.81 2.81 16.99
CA ARG A 19 10.28 3.32 15.72
C ARG A 19 9.06 2.50 15.29
N LEU A 20 7.97 3.19 14.94
CA LEU A 20 6.74 2.55 14.50
C LEU A 20 6.79 2.33 12.98
N ARG A 21 6.91 1.07 12.57
CA ARG A 21 6.98 0.69 11.16
C ARG A 21 5.58 0.65 10.55
N CYS A 22 5.45 1.19 9.33
CA CYS A 22 4.21 1.12 8.56
C CYS A 22 3.90 -0.33 8.14
N ASN A 23 2.64 -0.72 8.24
CA ASN A 23 2.13 -2.03 7.80
C ASN A 23 1.52 -2.01 6.40
N TRP A 24 1.60 -0.87 5.71
CA TRP A 24 1.08 -0.75 4.35
C TRP A 24 1.95 -1.54 3.37
N LYS A 25 1.32 -2.29 2.46
CA LYS A 25 2.04 -3.10 1.49
C LYS A 25 2.93 -2.18 0.63
N ASP A 26 4.21 -2.53 0.54
CA ASP A 26 5.24 -1.78 -0.20
C ASP A 26 5.63 -0.42 0.42
N CYS A 27 5.23 -0.15 1.68
CA CYS A 27 5.69 1.03 2.43
C CYS A 27 6.79 0.67 3.44
N SER A 28 7.98 1.28 3.27
CA SER A 28 9.13 1.10 4.18
C SER A 28 9.27 2.21 5.23
N TYR A 29 8.27 3.10 5.37
CA TYR A 29 8.32 4.21 6.31
C TYR A 29 8.31 3.72 7.77
N SER A 30 9.18 4.32 8.58
CA SER A 30 9.24 4.13 10.03
C SER A 30 9.13 5.47 10.72
N ALA A 31 8.07 5.68 11.50
CA ALA A 31 7.86 6.91 12.23
C ALA A 31 8.68 6.94 13.52
N PRO A 32 9.16 8.11 13.96
CA PRO A 32 9.82 8.27 15.26
C PRO A 32 8.83 8.24 16.43
N ASP A 33 7.56 8.57 16.19
CA ASP A 33 6.50 8.73 17.21
C ASP A 33 5.13 8.32 16.66
N VAL A 34 4.16 8.08 17.57
CA VAL A 34 2.78 7.66 17.24
C VAL A 34 2.07 8.67 16.35
N GLU A 35 2.23 9.96 16.63
CA GLU A 35 1.57 11.03 15.87
C GLU A 35 2.04 11.05 14.40
N SER A 36 3.35 10.98 14.18
CA SER A 36 3.93 10.88 12.84
C SER A 36 3.48 9.62 12.09
N TYR A 37 3.28 8.50 12.79
CA TYR A 37 2.72 7.28 12.21
C TYR A 37 1.26 7.45 11.80
N LEU A 38 0.43 8.03 12.67
CA LEU A 38 -0.99 8.25 12.40
C LEU A 38 -1.19 9.22 11.24
N GLN A 39 -0.38 10.27 11.15
CA GLN A 39 -0.39 11.22 10.05
C GLN A 39 0.01 10.54 8.73
N HIS A 40 1.15 9.84 8.70
CA HIS A 40 1.59 9.07 7.52
C HIS A 40 0.56 8.05 7.03
N ARG A 41 -0.15 7.40 7.96
CA ARG A 41 -1.16 6.41 7.60
C ARG A 41 -2.33 7.02 6.81
N ARG A 42 -2.60 8.33 6.95
CA ARG A 42 -3.67 9.00 6.20
C ARG A 42 -3.33 9.10 4.72
N ASP A 43 -2.07 9.32 4.36
CA ASP A 43 -1.63 9.39 2.96
C ASP A 43 -1.93 8.11 2.17
N HIS A 44 -1.98 6.97 2.86
CA HIS A 44 -2.35 5.69 2.26
C HIS A 44 -3.85 5.50 2.07
N ARG A 45 -4.71 6.30 2.71
CA ARG A 45 -6.17 6.11 2.68
C ARG A 45 -6.86 7.04 1.70
N VAL A 46 -6.18 8.10 1.28
CA VAL A 46 -6.70 9.19 0.44
C VAL A 46 -6.50 8.89 -1.05
N CYS A 47 -7.46 9.30 -1.87
CA CYS A 47 -7.34 9.29 -3.31
C CYS A 47 -6.23 10.26 -3.75
N PRO A 48 -5.30 9.83 -4.63
CA PRO A 48 -4.21 10.68 -5.11
C PRO A 48 -4.65 11.75 -6.14
N SER A 49 -5.93 11.76 -6.55
CA SER A 49 -6.47 12.80 -7.41
C SER A 49 -6.72 14.08 -6.60
N PRO A 50 -6.17 15.24 -6.99
CA PRO A 50 -6.23 16.48 -6.21
C PRO A 50 -7.66 17.02 -6.03
N ASP A 51 -8.56 16.67 -6.95
CA ASP A 51 -9.96 17.08 -6.94
C ASP A 51 -10.88 16.02 -6.30
N CYS A 52 -10.32 15.04 -5.59
CA CYS A 52 -11.06 13.97 -4.96
C CYS A 52 -10.95 14.00 -3.44
N THR A 53 -12.10 13.96 -2.77
CA THR A 53 -12.19 13.94 -1.30
C THR A 53 -12.34 12.52 -0.74
N TRP A 54 -12.13 11.48 -1.54
CA TRP A 54 -12.32 10.10 -1.09
C TRP A 54 -11.13 9.63 -0.24
N ASP A 55 -11.38 9.23 1.01
CA ASP A 55 -10.37 8.83 2.00
C ASP A 55 -10.63 7.49 2.70
N ALA A 56 -11.47 6.65 2.11
CA ALA A 56 -11.95 5.41 2.72
C ALA A 56 -11.09 4.18 2.43
N ALA A 57 -9.92 4.30 1.78
CA ALA A 57 -9.13 3.12 1.45
C ALA A 57 -8.59 2.41 2.70
N SER A 58 -8.68 1.08 2.69
CA SER A 58 -8.02 0.21 3.65
C SER A 58 -6.82 -0.54 3.03
N SER A 59 -6.64 -0.45 1.71
CA SER A 59 -5.47 -1.00 1.00
C SER A 59 -5.20 -0.27 -0.32
N SER A 60 -3.98 -0.39 -0.85
CA SER A 60 -3.58 0.22 -2.14
C SER A 60 -4.47 -0.26 -3.29
N LYS A 61 -4.92 -1.52 -3.24
CA LYS A 61 -5.85 -2.09 -4.24
C LYS A 61 -7.20 -1.36 -4.27
N GLU A 62 -7.66 -0.87 -3.12
CA GLU A 62 -8.91 -0.11 -3.05
C GLU A 62 -8.75 1.28 -3.66
N ILE A 63 -7.60 1.93 -3.45
CA ILE A 63 -7.28 3.19 -4.11
C ILE A 63 -7.29 2.99 -5.63
N VAL A 64 -6.60 1.96 -6.14
CA VAL A 64 -6.58 1.66 -7.58
C VAL A 64 -8.00 1.44 -8.11
N ARG A 65 -8.83 0.66 -7.42
CA ARG A 65 -10.24 0.44 -7.81
C ARG A 65 -11.04 1.73 -7.81
N HIS A 66 -10.89 2.57 -6.79
CA HIS A 66 -11.56 3.86 -6.69
C HIS A 66 -11.14 4.79 -7.84
N VAL A 67 -9.84 4.91 -8.08
CA VAL A 67 -9.25 5.73 -9.14
C VAL A 67 -9.79 5.32 -10.51
N TRP A 68 -9.80 4.03 -10.85
CA TRP A 68 -10.33 3.59 -12.15
C TRP A 68 -11.84 3.79 -12.31
N ARG A 69 -12.62 3.71 -11.23
CA ARG A 69 -14.08 3.93 -11.27
C ARG A 69 -14.48 5.41 -11.30
N SER A 70 -13.74 6.26 -10.59
CA SER A 70 -14.12 7.67 -10.38
C SER A 70 -13.29 8.63 -11.20
N HIS A 71 -12.08 8.23 -11.59
CA HIS A 71 -11.07 9.07 -12.27
C HIS A 71 -10.43 8.33 -13.44
N ARG A 72 -11.23 7.64 -14.27
CA ARG A 72 -10.73 6.80 -15.38
C ARG A 72 -9.74 7.54 -16.29
N THR A 73 -10.12 8.68 -16.85
CA THR A 73 -9.27 9.48 -17.74
C THR A 73 -7.98 9.94 -17.06
N TRP A 74 -8.08 10.34 -15.78
CA TRP A 74 -6.92 10.74 -14.99
C TRP A 74 -5.98 9.56 -14.71
N ALA A 75 -6.53 8.37 -14.44
CA ALA A 75 -5.77 7.15 -14.25
C ALA A 75 -4.99 6.77 -15.51
N GLU A 76 -5.60 6.90 -16.69
CA GLU A 76 -4.97 6.67 -17.99
C GLU A 76 -3.82 7.66 -18.22
N ILE A 77 -4.03 8.96 -17.97
CA ILE A 77 -3.00 10.00 -18.12
C ILE A 77 -1.83 9.79 -17.15
N LYS A 78 -2.11 9.39 -15.90
CA LYS A 78 -1.08 9.17 -14.87
C LYS A 78 -0.39 7.81 -14.97
N GLY A 79 -0.83 6.92 -15.86
CA GLY A 79 -0.26 5.58 -15.99
C GLY A 79 -0.50 4.71 -14.76
N TYR A 80 -1.69 4.80 -14.15
CA TYR A 80 -2.05 3.96 -13.01
C TYR A 80 -2.12 2.48 -13.42
N PRO A 81 -1.74 1.53 -12.53
CA PRO A 81 -1.81 0.11 -12.84
C PRO A 81 -3.25 -0.29 -13.20
N PRO A 82 -3.47 -1.08 -14.27
CA PRO A 82 -4.82 -1.36 -14.75
C PRO A 82 -5.62 -2.16 -13.72
N MET A 83 -6.88 -1.75 -13.52
CA MET A 83 -7.82 -2.49 -12.67
C MET A 83 -8.23 -3.82 -13.31
N SER A 84 -8.36 -3.83 -14.65
CA SER A 84 -8.68 -4.99 -15.47
C SER A 84 -7.42 -5.70 -15.99
N GLY A 85 -7.60 -6.90 -16.53
CA GLY A 85 -6.53 -7.59 -17.25
C GLY A 85 -7.03 -8.83 -17.96
N THR A 86 -6.21 -9.37 -18.84
CA THR A 86 -6.51 -10.56 -19.64
C THR A 86 -5.68 -11.75 -19.16
N CYS A 87 -6.24 -12.96 -19.28
CA CYS A 87 -5.45 -14.17 -19.05
C CYS A 87 -4.42 -14.36 -20.19
N ASP A 88 -3.16 -14.58 -19.85
CA ASP A 88 -2.08 -14.86 -20.81
C ASP A 88 -2.20 -16.22 -21.53
N GLN A 89 -2.96 -17.17 -20.99
CA GLN A 89 -3.08 -18.50 -21.59
C GLN A 89 -4.26 -18.63 -22.56
N CYS A 90 -5.38 -17.94 -22.29
CA CYS A 90 -6.61 -18.05 -23.10
C CYS A 90 -7.13 -16.72 -23.63
N GLY A 91 -6.57 -15.59 -23.22
CA GLY A 91 -7.01 -14.26 -23.64
C GLY A 91 -8.33 -13.79 -23.01
N GLU A 92 -8.91 -14.54 -22.06
CA GLU A 92 -10.17 -14.14 -21.41
C GLU A 92 -10.00 -12.79 -20.68
N PHE A 93 -10.94 -11.86 -20.90
CA PHE A 93 -10.91 -10.53 -20.31
C PHE A 93 -11.61 -10.50 -18.95
N PHE A 94 -10.95 -9.90 -17.96
CA PHE A 94 -11.49 -9.70 -16.62
C PHE A 94 -11.55 -8.22 -16.30
N GLU A 95 -12.70 -7.78 -15.78
CA GLU A 95 -12.85 -6.42 -15.23
C GLU A 95 -11.91 -6.18 -14.03
N ARG A 96 -11.47 -7.25 -13.36
CA ARG A 96 -10.58 -7.20 -12.19
C ARG A 96 -9.39 -8.14 -12.34
N SER A 97 -8.20 -7.60 -12.13
CA SER A 97 -6.94 -8.36 -12.11
C SER A 97 -6.89 -9.43 -11.03
N ASP A 98 -7.61 -9.26 -9.91
CA ASP A 98 -7.72 -10.29 -8.87
C ASP A 98 -8.41 -11.60 -9.36
N TYR A 99 -9.20 -11.55 -10.44
CA TYR A 99 -9.88 -12.73 -10.98
C TYR A 99 -9.00 -13.58 -11.88
N ILE A 100 -7.98 -13.00 -12.50
CA ILE A 100 -7.05 -13.72 -13.40
C ILE A 100 -6.34 -14.87 -12.68
N PRO A 101 -5.66 -14.69 -11.52
CA PRO A 101 -5.00 -15.80 -10.85
C PRO A 101 -6.00 -16.85 -10.35
N ARG A 102 -7.24 -16.47 -10.08
CA ARG A 102 -8.30 -17.42 -9.73
C ARG A 102 -8.72 -18.23 -10.95
N HIS A 103 -9.01 -17.56 -12.06
CA HIS A 103 -9.34 -18.19 -13.33
C HIS A 103 -8.26 -19.18 -13.76
N LYS A 104 -6.97 -18.81 -13.66
CA LYS A 104 -5.87 -19.71 -13.99
C LYS A 104 -5.91 -21.01 -13.17
N ARG A 105 -6.14 -20.91 -11.86
CA ARG A 105 -6.22 -22.10 -11.00
C ARG A 105 -7.37 -23.03 -11.39
N GLU A 106 -8.54 -22.46 -11.69
CA GLU A 106 -9.74 -23.24 -11.99
C GLU A 106 -9.74 -23.82 -13.41
N VAL A 107 -9.31 -23.03 -14.40
CA VAL A 107 -9.44 -23.37 -15.83
C VAL A 107 -8.17 -24.00 -16.39
N HIS A 108 -6.99 -23.60 -15.92
CA HIS A 108 -5.72 -24.07 -16.48
C HIS A 108 -5.00 -25.06 -15.58
N GLU A 109 -5.07 -24.88 -14.26
CA GLU A 109 -4.48 -25.82 -13.31
C GLU A 109 -5.47 -26.90 -12.86
N GLY A 110 -6.76 -26.75 -13.18
CA GLY A 110 -7.81 -27.71 -12.84
C GLY A 110 -8.03 -27.88 -11.32
N ILE A 111 -7.67 -26.88 -10.52
CA ILE A 111 -7.82 -26.89 -9.06
C ILE A 111 -9.19 -26.27 -8.72
N PRO A 112 -10.21 -27.09 -8.41
CA PRO A 112 -11.53 -26.57 -8.06
C PRO A 112 -11.48 -25.86 -6.71
N ARG A 113 -12.39 -24.89 -6.50
CA ARG A 113 -12.51 -24.23 -5.20
C ARG A 113 -12.99 -25.26 -4.18
N GLU A 114 -12.24 -25.40 -3.10
CA GLU A 114 -12.78 -26.04 -1.90
C GLU A 114 -13.95 -25.18 -1.42
N ARG A 115 -15.18 -25.72 -1.56
CA ARG A 115 -16.36 -25.17 -0.90
C ARG A 115 -16.12 -25.30 0.59
N LYS A 116 -15.72 -24.22 1.27
CA LYS A 116 -15.87 -24.16 2.71
C LYS A 116 -17.36 -24.13 3.00
N GLU A 117 -17.91 -25.25 3.48
CA GLU A 117 -19.21 -25.27 4.15
C GLU A 117 -19.14 -24.24 5.29
N GLY A 118 -19.85 -23.13 5.12
CA GLY A 118 -19.82 -22.00 6.03
C GLY A 118 -20.62 -22.27 7.30
N GLY A 119 -20.08 -21.83 8.43
CA GLY A 119 -20.83 -21.58 9.67
C GLY A 119 -21.44 -20.19 9.70
#